data_AF-A0A965E2P5-F1
#
_entry.id   AF-A0A965E2P5-F1
#
_cell.length_a   1.000
_cell.length_b   1.000
_cell.length_c   1.000
_cell.angle_alpha   90.00
_cell.angle_beta   90.00
_cell.angle_gamma   90.00
#
_symmetry.space_group_name_H-M   'P 1'
#
loop_
_entity.id
_entity.type
_entity.pdbx_description
1 polymer ?
#
loop_
_entity_poly.entity_id
_entity_poly.type
_entity_poly.pdbx_seq_one_letter_code
_entity_poly.pdbx_strand_id
1 'polypeptide(L)'
;MQPQPQSPAPSPPSGNLLIFFLLAFLVLVGFQQIRTYLSPPIPKAEETPGEAKPNNEKSTYRLPVLTKPTVEPSLLVLGDESTTMRVVFDPRGAGVRRVTLNRFRAADEDGRPTSEPLDVVPASSNTD
;
A
#
# COMPACT_ATOMS: atom_id res chain seq x y z
N MET A 1 49.77 -25.36 20.49
CA MET A 1 48.38 -24.95 20.18
C MET A 1 48.05 -25.52 18.80
N GLN A 2 47.15 -26.49 18.72
CA GLN A 2 46.72 -27.05 17.43
C GLN A 2 45.49 -26.27 16.93
N PRO A 3 45.46 -25.83 15.66
CA PRO A 3 44.29 -25.18 15.09
C PRO A 3 43.13 -26.18 15.00
N GLN A 4 41.95 -25.77 15.46
CA GLN A 4 40.76 -26.59 15.35
C GLN A 4 40.35 -26.80 13.88
N PRO A 5 39.90 -28.01 13.49
CA PRO A 5 39.38 -28.28 12.16
C PRO A 5 38.10 -27.48 11.93
N GLN A 6 38.09 -26.65 10.89
CA GLN A 6 36.90 -25.93 10.46
C GLN A 6 35.85 -26.92 9.95
N SER A 7 34.65 -26.88 10.53
CA SER A 7 33.52 -27.69 10.06
C SER A 7 33.06 -27.19 8.68
N PRO A 8 32.70 -28.10 7.75
CA PRO A 8 32.24 -27.72 6.42
C PRO A 8 30.95 -26.90 6.50
N ALA A 9 30.86 -25.83 5.72
CA ALA A 9 29.69 -24.97 5.67
C ALA A 9 28.46 -25.74 5.13
N PRO A 10 27.26 -25.49 5.68
CA PRO A 10 26.03 -26.10 5.18
C PRO A 10 25.76 -25.64 3.73
N SER A 11 25.47 -26.59 2.84
CA SER A 11 25.08 -26.28 1.46
C SER A 11 23.66 -25.70 1.42
N PRO A 12 23.39 -24.71 0.55
CA PRO A 12 22.06 -24.13 0.44
C PRO A 12 21.06 -25.15 -0.12
N PRO A 13 19.82 -25.19 0.39
CA PRO A 13 18.79 -26.10 -0.10
C PRO A 13 18.34 -25.71 -1.52
N SER A 14 18.66 -26.53 -2.51
CA SER A 14 18.37 -26.28 -3.93
C SER A 14 16.89 -26.42 -4.32
N GLY A 15 16.09 -27.12 -3.52
CA GLY A 15 14.68 -27.41 -3.84
C GLY A 15 13.77 -26.18 -3.85
N ASN A 16 14.01 -25.21 -2.97
CA ASN A 16 13.15 -24.03 -2.85
C ASN A 16 13.33 -23.06 -4.04
N LEU A 17 14.49 -23.10 -4.69
CA LEU A 17 14.82 -22.22 -5.80
C LEU A 17 13.93 -22.51 -7.03
N LEU A 18 13.71 -23.78 -7.35
CA LEU A 18 12.90 -24.17 -8.50
C LEU A 18 11.43 -23.81 -8.32
N ILE A 19 10.90 -24.01 -7.11
CA ILE A 19 9.53 -23.61 -6.75
C ILE A 19 9.39 -22.08 -6.85
N PHE A 20 10.37 -21.33 -6.37
CA PHE A 20 10.38 -19.87 -6.47
C PHE A 20 10.32 -19.40 -7.93
N PHE A 21 11.15 -19.96 -8.82
CA PHE A 21 11.13 -19.59 -10.23
C PHE A 21 9.82 -19.95 -10.92
N LEU A 22 9.24 -21.11 -10.60
CA LEU A 22 7.96 -21.53 -11.16
C LEU A 22 6.82 -20.60 -10.70
N LEU A 23 6.79 -20.24 -9.42
CA LEU A 23 5.81 -19.31 -8.87
C LEU A 23 5.98 -17.91 -9.47
N ALA A 24 7.21 -17.41 -9.57
CA ALA A 24 7.51 -16.10 -10.16
C ALA A 24 7.10 -16.05 -11.65
N PHE A 25 7.34 -17.12 -12.41
CA PHE A 25 6.90 -17.22 -13.79
C PHE A 25 5.37 -17.18 -13.93
N LEU A 26 4.65 -17.89 -13.06
CA LEU A 26 3.18 -17.89 -13.03
C LEU A 26 2.61 -16.48 -12.75
N VAL A 27 3.19 -15.77 -11.77
CA VAL A 27 2.82 -14.39 -11.45
C VAL A 27 3.10 -13.46 -12.63
N LEU A 28 4.26 -13.60 -13.29
CA LEU A 28 4.64 -12.78 -14.43
C LEU A 28 3.68 -12.96 -15.62
N VAL A 29 3.35 -14.21 -15.99
CA VAL A 29 2.43 -14.51 -17.08
C VAL A 29 1.02 -14.01 -16.75
N GLY A 30 0.54 -14.24 -15.53
CA GLY A 30 -0.76 -13.74 -15.07
C GLY A 30 -0.84 -12.21 -15.11
N PHE A 31 0.22 -11.52 -14.70
CA PHE A 31 0.29 -10.06 -14.77
C PHE A 31 0.21 -9.54 -16.23
N GLN A 32 0.89 -10.19 -17.18
CA GLN A 32 0.83 -9.78 -18.59
C GLN A 32 -0.58 -9.88 -19.17
N GLN A 33 -1.36 -10.91 -18.80
CA GLN A 33 -2.76 -11.04 -19.23
C GLN A 33 -3.67 -9.96 -18.63
N ILE A 34 -3.38 -9.50 -17.41
CA ILE A 34 -4.14 -8.40 -16.78
C ILE A 34 -3.82 -7.06 -17.45
N ARG A 35 -2.56 -6.84 -17.86
CA ARG A 35 -2.16 -5.59 -18.55
C ARG A 35 -2.87 -5.39 -19.88
N THR A 36 -3.05 -6.45 -20.67
CA THR A 36 -3.79 -6.34 -21.94
C THR A 36 -5.27 -6.04 -21.74
N TYR A 37 -5.85 -6.45 -20.60
CA TYR A 37 -7.21 -6.11 -20.24
C TYR A 37 -7.37 -4.66 -19.73
N LEU A 38 -6.42 -4.19 -18.92
CA LEU A 38 -6.48 -2.84 -18.31
C LEU A 38 -6.08 -1.71 -19.26
N SER A 39 -5.26 -1.99 -20.27
CA SER A 39 -4.83 -1.01 -21.27
C SER A 39 -5.57 -1.29 -22.58
N PRO A 40 -6.73 -0.66 -22.84
CA PRO A 40 -7.37 -0.78 -24.14
C PRO A 40 -6.39 -0.35 -25.23
N PRO A 41 -6.40 -1.02 -26.40
CA PRO A 41 -5.57 -0.59 -27.51
C PRO A 41 -5.93 0.86 -27.84
N ILE A 42 -4.94 1.75 -27.77
CA ILE A 42 -5.10 3.14 -28.18
C ILE A 42 -5.64 3.07 -29.61
N PRO A 43 -6.86 3.57 -29.88
CA PRO A 43 -7.37 3.59 -31.24
C PRO A 43 -6.34 4.37 -32.05
N LYS A 44 -5.75 3.71 -33.05
CA LYS A 44 -4.89 4.40 -34.01
C LYS A 44 -5.79 5.42 -34.67
N ALA A 45 -5.58 6.70 -34.33
CA ALA A 45 -6.21 7.79 -35.03
C ALA A 45 -5.83 7.61 -36.50
N GLU A 46 -6.80 7.21 -37.32
CA GLU A 46 -6.70 7.38 -38.75
C GLU A 46 -6.56 8.89 -38.98
N GLU A 47 -5.33 9.33 -39.26
CA GLU A 47 -5.04 10.68 -39.71
C GLU A 47 -5.82 10.92 -41.00
N THR A 48 -6.99 11.55 -40.87
CA THR A 48 -7.67 12.20 -41.98
C THR A 48 -7.08 13.61 -42.09
N PRO A 49 -6.37 13.95 -43.19
CA PRO A 49 -5.86 15.29 -43.40
C PRO A 49 -6.97 16.17 -43.99
N GLY A 50 -7.36 17.18 -43.23
CA GLY A 50 -8.04 18.37 -43.74
C GLY A 50 -9.55 18.39 -43.54
N GLU A 51 -10.01 19.33 -42.70
CA GLU A 51 -10.80 20.47 -43.22
C GLU A 51 -10.97 21.56 -42.16
N ALA A 52 -11.26 22.76 -42.65
CA ALA A 52 -11.03 24.04 -42.03
C ALA A 52 -12.06 24.48 -40.96
N LYS A 53 -11.57 25.33 -40.05
CA LYS A 53 -12.32 26.28 -39.19
C LYS A 53 -13.32 27.09 -40.04
N PRO A 54 -14.52 27.48 -39.56
CA PRO A 54 -14.64 28.38 -38.38
C PRO A 54 -15.92 28.23 -37.53
N ASN A 55 -15.90 28.73 -36.30
CA ASN A 55 -16.65 29.91 -35.86
C ASN A 55 -16.72 29.93 -34.33
N ASN A 56 -16.35 31.08 -33.79
CA ASN A 56 -16.11 31.37 -32.39
C ASN A 56 -17.38 31.98 -31.80
N GLU A 57 -18.34 31.14 -31.43
CA GLU A 57 -19.52 31.59 -30.70
C GLU A 57 -19.31 31.26 -29.22
N LYS A 58 -18.76 32.25 -28.49
CA LYS A 58 -18.57 32.23 -27.04
C LYS A 58 -19.92 32.26 -26.34
N SER A 59 -20.60 31.12 -26.34
CA SER A 59 -21.69 30.84 -25.42
C SER A 59 -21.10 30.80 -24.01
N THR A 60 -21.48 31.81 -23.22
CA THR A 60 -21.08 31.90 -21.81
C THR A 60 -21.93 30.91 -21.03
N TYR A 61 -21.63 29.63 -21.16
CA TYR A 61 -22.19 28.59 -20.31
C TYR A 61 -21.65 28.82 -18.90
N ARG A 62 -22.48 29.40 -18.03
CA ARG A 62 -22.23 29.32 -16.58
C ARG A 62 -22.47 27.88 -16.17
N LEU A 63 -21.39 27.12 -16.05
CA LEU A 63 -21.47 25.79 -15.45
C LEU A 63 -22.13 25.93 -14.07
N PRO A 64 -23.13 25.10 -13.75
CA PRO A 64 -23.66 25.03 -12.39
C PRO A 64 -22.48 24.76 -11.45
N VAL A 65 -22.38 25.56 -10.40
CA VAL A 65 -21.35 25.39 -9.37
C VAL A 65 -21.61 24.04 -8.72
N LEU A 66 -20.84 23.04 -9.14
CA LEU A 66 -20.80 21.73 -8.50
C LEU A 66 -20.33 21.96 -7.07
N THR A 67 -21.27 21.80 -6.13
CA THR A 67 -20.95 21.73 -4.71
C THR A 67 -20.01 20.55 -4.53
N LYS A 68 -18.75 20.83 -4.20
CA LYS A 68 -17.76 19.79 -3.97
C LYS A 68 -18.27 18.95 -2.80
N PRO A 69 -18.46 17.63 -2.95
CA PRO A 69 -18.92 16.82 -1.83
C PRO A 69 -17.89 16.92 -0.70
N THR A 70 -18.33 17.43 0.45
CA THR A 70 -17.55 17.40 1.69
C THR A 70 -17.55 15.95 2.17
N VAL A 71 -16.61 15.16 1.65
CA VAL A 71 -16.35 13.83 2.20
C VAL A 71 -15.56 14.07 3.48
N GLU A 72 -16.19 13.85 4.63
CA GLU A 72 -15.45 13.79 5.88
C GLU A 72 -14.45 12.64 5.78
N PRO A 73 -13.15 12.89 6.01
CA PRO A 73 -12.12 11.86 5.89
C PRO A 73 -12.34 10.81 6.98
N SER A 74 -13.03 9.72 6.63
CA SER A 74 -13.23 8.59 7.54
C SER A 74 -11.89 7.87 7.72
N LEU A 75 -11.45 7.73 8.97
CA LEU A 75 -10.26 6.94 9.30
C LEU A 75 -10.49 5.47 8.96
N LEU A 76 -9.55 4.86 8.24
CA LEU A 76 -9.59 3.42 7.98
C LEU A 76 -8.99 2.70 9.19
N VAL A 77 -9.78 1.82 9.81
CA VAL A 77 -9.37 1.05 10.98
C VAL A 77 -9.27 -0.43 10.60
N LEU A 78 -8.12 -1.05 10.87
CA LEU A 78 -7.93 -2.49 10.77
C LEU A 78 -7.82 -3.09 12.17
N GLY A 79 -8.66 -4.10 12.44
CA GLY A 79 -8.72 -4.77 13.74
C GLY A 79 -9.57 -4.02 14.77
N ASP A 80 -9.79 -4.70 15.89
CA ASP A 80 -10.59 -4.23 17.02
C ASP A 80 -9.85 -4.54 18.34
N GLU A 81 -10.56 -4.57 19.46
CA GLU A 81 -9.96 -4.90 20.77
C GLU A 81 -9.73 -6.40 20.96
N SER A 82 -10.38 -7.25 20.17
CA SER A 82 -10.25 -8.71 20.22
C SER A 82 -9.07 -9.23 19.40
N THR A 83 -8.65 -8.48 18.38
CA THR A 83 -7.49 -8.83 17.54
C THR A 83 -6.17 -8.64 18.30
N THR A 84 -5.09 -9.23 17.79
CA THR A 84 -3.75 -9.06 18.39
C THR A 84 -3.21 -7.63 18.21
N MET A 85 -3.64 -6.95 17.15
CA MET A 85 -3.19 -5.62 16.77
C MET A 85 -4.36 -4.83 16.18
N ARG A 86 -4.36 -3.53 16.45
CA ARG A 86 -5.25 -2.53 15.86
C ARG A 86 -4.42 -1.46 15.18
N VAL A 87 -4.77 -1.12 13.94
CA VAL A 87 -4.07 -0.11 13.14
C VAL A 87 -5.06 0.90 12.61
N VAL A 88 -4.75 2.19 12.75
CA VAL A 88 -5.52 3.30 12.19
C VAL A 88 -4.71 3.97 11.10
N PHE A 89 -5.26 4.05 9.90
CA PHE A 89 -4.60 4.65 8.73
C PHE A 89 -5.14 6.06 8.45
N ASP A 90 -4.28 6.89 7.85
CA ASP A 90 -4.72 8.16 7.29
C ASP A 90 -5.47 7.92 5.96
N PRO A 91 -6.64 8.54 5.74
CA PRO A 91 -7.37 8.38 4.48
C PRO A 91 -6.67 9.02 3.27
N ARG A 92 -5.70 9.92 3.48
CA ARG A 92 -5.00 10.65 2.39
C ARG A 92 -3.72 9.96 1.90
N GLY A 93 -3.33 8.81 2.45
CA GLY A 93 -2.14 8.08 2.01
C GLY A 93 -1.88 6.82 2.83
N ALA A 94 -0.86 6.03 2.47
CA ALA A 94 -0.48 4.80 3.18
C ALA A 94 0.17 5.05 4.56
N GLY A 95 -0.08 6.20 5.18
CA GLY A 95 0.44 6.57 6.49
C GLY A 95 -0.33 5.89 7.61
N VAL A 96 0.40 5.47 8.65
CA VAL A 96 -0.17 4.88 9.86
C VAL A 96 -0.28 5.94 10.93
N ARG A 97 -1.50 6.21 11.40
CA ARG A 97 -1.79 7.19 12.46
C ARG A 97 -1.66 6.62 13.86
N ARG A 98 -1.98 5.34 14.04
CA ARG A 98 -1.89 4.66 15.34
C ARG A 98 -1.70 3.17 15.15
N VAL A 99 -0.84 2.57 15.97
CA VAL A 99 -0.68 1.12 16.09
C VAL A 99 -0.74 0.73 17.56
N THR A 100 -1.71 -0.11 17.90
CA THR A 100 -1.89 -0.65 19.24
C THR A 100 -1.73 -2.17 19.20
N LEU A 101 -0.89 -2.70 20.08
CA LEU A 101 -0.64 -4.12 20.25
C LEU A 101 -1.41 -4.65 21.47
N ASN A 102 -2.64 -5.13 21.25
CA ASN A 102 -3.59 -5.47 22.32
C ASN A 102 -3.11 -6.60 23.25
N ARG A 103 -2.24 -7.49 22.76
CA ARG A 103 -1.68 -8.62 23.55
C ARG A 103 -0.33 -8.32 24.20
N PHE A 104 0.17 -7.10 24.04
CA PHE A 104 1.43 -6.64 24.60
C PHE A 104 1.17 -5.54 25.61
N ARG A 105 1.95 -5.53 26.68
CA ARG A 105 1.86 -4.51 27.72
C ARG A 105 2.92 -3.45 27.49
N ALA A 106 2.56 -2.19 27.68
CA ALA A 106 3.55 -1.13 27.74
C ALA A 106 4.47 -1.34 28.96
N ALA A 107 5.65 -0.72 28.91
CA ALA A 107 6.57 -0.68 30.03
C ALA A 107 6.68 0.75 30.54
N ASP A 108 6.82 0.92 31.86
CA ASP A 108 7.16 2.21 32.45
C ASP A 108 8.65 2.58 32.20
N GLU A 109 9.07 3.74 32.70
CA GLU A 109 10.46 4.21 32.55
C GLU A 109 11.49 3.27 33.18
N ASP A 110 11.08 2.47 34.17
CA ASP A 110 11.91 1.45 34.83
C ASP A 110 11.86 0.08 34.10
N GLY A 111 11.13 -0.01 32.98
CA GLY A 111 10.98 -1.24 32.20
C GLY A 111 9.99 -2.25 32.77
N ARG A 112 9.17 -1.87 33.76
CA ARG A 112 8.17 -2.75 34.37
C ARG A 112 6.87 -2.73 33.57
N PRO A 113 6.18 -3.87 33.42
CA PRO A 113 4.97 -3.94 32.62
C PRO A 113 3.82 -3.17 33.28
N THR A 114 3.12 -2.36 32.51
CA THR A 114 1.90 -1.66 32.91
C THR A 114 0.66 -2.49 32.54
N SER A 115 -0.52 -2.06 32.98
CA SER A 115 -1.80 -2.66 32.57
C SER A 115 -2.27 -2.21 31.18
N GLU A 116 -1.62 -1.20 30.60
CA GLU A 116 -2.05 -0.60 29.34
C GLU A 116 -1.50 -1.38 28.14
N PRO A 117 -2.26 -1.44 27.03
CA PRO A 117 -1.76 -2.04 25.80
C PRO A 117 -0.61 -1.20 25.24
N LEU A 118 0.32 -1.87 24.56
CA LEU A 118 1.48 -1.21 23.96
C LEU A 118 1.07 -0.42 22.70
N ASP A 119 1.06 0.91 22.81
CA ASP A 119 0.96 1.81 21.67
C ASP A 119 2.36 1.99 21.04
N VAL A 120 2.55 1.43 19.85
CA VAL A 120 3.84 1.50 19.12
C VAL A 120 3.98 2.85 18.41
N VAL A 121 2.87 3.39 17.93
CA VAL A 121 2.80 4.72 17.31
C VAL A 121 1.68 5.47 18.02
N PRO A 122 2.00 6.33 19.01
CA PRO A 122 0.99 7.09 19.71
C PRO A 122 0.43 8.19 18.81
N ALA A 123 -0.85 8.53 19.01
CA ALA A 123 -1.53 9.53 18.20
C ALA A 123 -0.87 10.92 18.28
N SER A 124 -0.21 11.22 19.40
CA SER A 124 0.54 12.47 19.63
C SER A 124 1.77 12.62 18.73
N SER A 125 2.30 11.53 18.15
CA SER A 125 3.44 11.61 17.23
C SER A 125 3.06 12.12 15.83
N ASN A 126 1.76 12.27 15.54
CA ASN A 126 1.25 12.60 14.20
C ASN A 126 0.50 13.95 14.14
N THR A 127 0.69 14.82 15.13
CA THR A 127 0.20 16.21 15.12
C THR A 127 1.31 17.15 14.64
N ASP A 128 1.34 17.42 13.33
CA ASP A 128 2.03 18.56 12.70
C ASP A 128 1.02 19.68 12.38
#